data_AF-A0A7J4IY40-F1
#
_entry.id   AF-A0A7J4IY40-F1
#
_cell.length_a   1.000
_cell.length_b   1.000
_cell.length_c   1.000
_cell.angle_alpha   90.00
_cell.angle_beta   90.00
_cell.angle_gamma   90.00
#
_symmetry.space_group_name_H-M   'P 1'
#
loop_
_entity.id
_entity.type
_entity.pdbx_description
1 polymer ?
#
loop_
_entity_poly.entity_id
_entity_poly.type
_entity_poly.pdbx_seq_one_letter_code
_entity_poly.pdbx_strand_id
1 'polypeptide(L)'
;MLDAVRKAGSERKPEKLTGIPHASVHYYKKFKWRLPYNRFNLLAGFLGFKKSDFVFELIDPKEFRVKGGIEVQEKYLKENRFFEIHKRMRRGSSNYMKKWHQKMKKENPEAYYKLQYERFKKVADYKKRTMRGEFVRTDLELEVANLLFELGLDYCYEPFLSVCSKSYFPDFKIGNLIIECTAWRGEQKAYSLLSKIRKLEESGYAIKVVIPDNLRRFYKPIENYILSTSELRNLF
;
A
#
# COMPACT_ATOMS: atom_id res chain seq x y z
N MET A 1 34.10 -1.33 -11.82
CA MET A 1 32.82 -0.62 -12.04
C MET A 1 32.77 0.08 -13.39
N LEU A 2 33.78 0.87 -13.77
CA LEU A 2 33.80 1.54 -15.08
C LEU A 2 33.63 0.56 -16.25
N ASP A 3 34.29 -0.59 -16.19
CA ASP A 3 34.15 -1.63 -17.23
C ASP A 3 32.75 -2.28 -17.23
N ALA A 4 32.10 -2.39 -16.06
CA ALA A 4 30.73 -2.90 -15.97
C ALA A 4 29.72 -1.91 -16.61
N VAL A 5 29.91 -0.61 -16.40
CA VAL A 5 29.10 0.43 -17.05
C VAL A 5 29.34 0.43 -18.56
N ARG A 6 30.59 0.26 -19.00
CA ARG A 6 30.94 0.16 -20.43
C ARG A 6 30.29 -1.07 -21.07
N LYS A 7 30.40 -2.24 -20.43
CA LYS A 7 29.77 -3.50 -20.88
C LYS A 7 28.24 -3.42 -20.91
N ALA A 8 27.63 -2.72 -19.94
CA ALA A 8 26.18 -2.52 -19.89
C ALA A 8 25.67 -1.44 -20.88
N GLY A 9 26.55 -0.62 -21.45
CA GLY A 9 26.23 0.45 -22.40
C GLY A 9 25.63 1.72 -21.79
N SER A 10 25.24 1.73 -20.51
CA SER A 10 24.86 2.96 -19.78
C SER A 10 24.89 2.75 -18.26
N GLU A 11 24.90 3.82 -17.47
CA GLU A 11 24.87 3.74 -15.99
C GLU A 11 23.55 3.19 -15.44
N ARG A 12 22.46 3.24 -16.22
CA ARG A 12 21.11 2.80 -15.80
C ARG A 12 20.85 1.31 -15.98
N LYS A 13 21.66 0.64 -16.80
CA LYS A 13 21.48 -0.77 -17.17
C LYS A 13 22.08 -1.80 -16.18
N PRO A 14 23.17 -1.52 -15.44
CA PRO A 14 23.74 -2.46 -14.48
C PRO A 14 22.78 -2.93 -13.40
N GLU A 15 21.83 -2.10 -12.96
CA GLU A 15 20.84 -2.50 -11.95
C GLU A 15 19.98 -3.68 -12.43
N LYS A 16 19.49 -3.63 -13.66
CA LYS A 16 18.69 -4.72 -14.24
C LYS A 16 19.52 -5.98 -14.48
N LEU A 17 20.81 -5.84 -14.78
CA LEU A 17 21.69 -6.95 -15.16
C LEU A 17 22.40 -7.60 -13.97
N THR A 18 22.60 -6.87 -12.87
CA THR A 18 23.39 -7.31 -11.71
C THR A 18 22.64 -7.24 -10.38
N GLY A 19 21.47 -6.60 -10.35
CA GLY A 19 20.71 -6.33 -9.12
C GLY A 19 21.31 -5.23 -8.23
N ILE A 20 22.39 -4.55 -8.68
CA ILE A 20 23.03 -3.49 -7.90
C ILE A 20 22.27 -2.17 -8.12
N PRO A 21 21.75 -1.53 -7.05
CA PRO A 21 20.95 -0.31 -7.20
C PRO A 21 21.68 0.79 -7.97
N HIS A 22 20.98 1.50 -8.84
CA HIS A 22 21.54 2.59 -9.66
C HIS A 22 22.34 3.62 -8.85
N ALA A 23 21.83 4.02 -7.67
CA ALA A 23 22.55 4.94 -6.79
C ALA A 23 23.93 4.41 -6.41
N SER A 24 24.04 3.11 -6.12
CA SER A 24 25.32 2.47 -5.77
C SER A 24 26.29 2.47 -6.95
N VAL A 25 25.81 2.21 -8.18
CA VAL A 25 26.61 2.29 -9.41
C VAL A 25 27.22 3.68 -9.58
N HIS A 26 26.40 4.73 -9.40
CA HIS A 26 26.86 6.12 -9.45
C HIS A 26 27.94 6.39 -8.40
N TYR A 27 27.74 5.93 -7.16
CA TYR A 27 28.71 6.14 -6.07
C TYR A 27 30.05 5.44 -6.33
N TYR A 28 30.02 4.18 -6.78
CA TYR A 28 31.22 3.40 -7.10
C TYR A 28 32.00 3.99 -8.28
N LYS A 29 31.29 4.55 -9.28
CA LYS A 29 31.92 5.20 -10.44
C LYS A 29 32.57 6.54 -10.07
N LYS A 30 31.82 7.42 -9.38
CA LYS A 30 32.19 8.83 -9.23
C LYS A 30 33.07 9.11 -8.01
N PHE A 31 32.81 8.40 -6.91
CA PHE A 31 33.45 8.68 -5.63
C PHE A 31 34.46 7.59 -5.22
N LYS A 32 34.79 6.67 -6.15
CA LYS A 32 35.65 5.51 -5.91
C LYS A 32 35.30 4.77 -4.60
N TRP A 33 34.01 4.73 -4.28
CA TRP A 33 33.52 4.05 -3.09
C TRP A 33 33.88 2.57 -3.14
N ARG A 34 34.24 2.01 -1.98
CA ARG A 34 34.59 0.60 -1.87
C ARG A 34 33.36 -0.27 -2.08
N LEU A 35 33.57 -1.35 -2.82
CA LEU A 35 32.52 -2.25 -3.28
C LEU A 35 32.36 -3.39 -2.26
N PRO A 36 31.18 -3.54 -1.62
CA PRO A 36 30.91 -4.67 -0.73
C PRO A 36 31.15 -6.00 -1.43
N TYR A 37 31.68 -6.99 -0.70
CA TYR A 37 32.14 -8.26 -1.27
C TYR A 37 31.04 -8.99 -2.08
N ASN A 38 29.81 -9.01 -1.56
CA ASN A 38 28.66 -9.57 -2.28
C ASN A 38 28.39 -8.85 -3.62
N ARG A 39 28.49 -7.52 -3.65
CA ARG A 39 28.32 -6.71 -4.86
C ARG A 39 29.50 -6.83 -5.82
N PHE A 40 30.71 -7.03 -5.28
CA PHE A 40 31.88 -7.38 -6.07
C PHE A 40 31.66 -8.68 -6.82
N ASN A 41 31.19 -9.74 -6.16
CA ASN A 41 30.93 -11.02 -6.81
C ASN A 41 29.88 -10.91 -7.93
N LEU A 42 28.81 -10.13 -7.72
CA LEU A 42 27.80 -9.86 -8.74
C LEU A 42 28.40 -9.15 -9.98
N LEU A 43 29.29 -8.17 -9.76
CA LEU A 43 29.96 -7.46 -10.84
C LEU A 43 31.04 -8.30 -11.52
N ALA A 44 31.81 -9.08 -10.78
CA ALA A 44 32.82 -9.98 -11.31
C ALA A 44 32.18 -11.05 -12.19
N GLY A 45 31.10 -11.68 -11.72
CA GLY A 45 30.31 -12.62 -12.52
C GLY A 45 29.73 -11.99 -13.77
N PHE A 46 29.17 -10.77 -13.66
CA PHE A 46 28.68 -10.03 -14.83
C PHE A 46 29.79 -9.70 -15.84
N LEU A 47 30.99 -9.38 -15.37
CA LEU A 47 32.13 -9.08 -16.22
C LEU A 47 32.80 -10.34 -16.79
N GLY A 48 32.60 -11.50 -16.18
CA GLY A 48 33.19 -12.78 -16.58
C GLY A 48 34.51 -13.09 -15.88
N PHE A 49 34.82 -12.41 -14.78
CA PHE A 49 36.02 -12.68 -13.98
C PHE A 49 35.78 -13.80 -12.97
N LYS A 50 36.81 -14.60 -12.72
CA LYS A 50 36.80 -15.63 -11.67
C LYS A 50 37.31 -15.03 -10.36
N LYS A 51 36.83 -15.57 -9.24
CA LYS A 51 37.22 -15.12 -7.90
C LYS A 51 38.72 -15.27 -7.62
N SER A 52 39.37 -16.24 -8.29
CA SER A 52 40.82 -16.46 -8.28
C SER A 52 41.64 -15.30 -8.84
N ASP A 53 41.01 -14.41 -9.60
CA ASP A 53 41.71 -13.37 -10.36
C ASP A 53 41.99 -12.12 -9.50
N PHE A 54 41.64 -12.15 -8.21
CA PHE A 54 41.71 -11.00 -7.32
C PHE A 54 42.31 -11.33 -5.95
N VAL A 55 43.20 -10.45 -5.49
CA VAL A 55 43.68 -10.41 -4.11
C VAL A 55 42.77 -9.48 -3.31
N PHE A 56 42.24 -9.96 -2.19
CA PHE A 56 41.37 -9.17 -1.31
C PHE A 56 42.15 -8.76 -0.08
N GLU A 57 42.20 -7.45 0.20
CA GLU A 57 42.57 -6.94 1.51
C GLU A 57 41.30 -6.71 2.33
N LEU A 58 41.24 -7.33 3.51
CA LEU A 58 40.24 -7.00 4.52
C LEU A 58 40.70 -5.73 5.21
N ILE A 59 39.84 -4.72 5.20
CA ILE A 59 40.21 -3.40 5.72
C ILE A 59 39.31 -3.07 6.91
N ASP A 60 39.91 -2.58 8.01
CA ASP A 60 39.21 -2.26 9.24
C ASP A 60 38.08 -1.24 8.96
N PRO A 61 36.83 -1.54 9.35
CA PRO A 61 35.70 -0.61 9.24
C PRO A 61 35.93 0.79 9.83
N LYS A 62 36.90 0.96 10.74
CA LYS A 62 37.23 2.23 11.42
C LYS A 62 38.06 3.19 10.59
N GLU A 63 38.82 2.71 9.62
CA GLU A 63 39.72 3.53 8.80
C GLU A 63 38.99 4.40 7.76
N PHE A 64 37.67 4.24 7.57
CA PHE A 64 36.95 4.77 6.39
C PHE A 64 35.76 5.69 6.67
N ARG A 65 35.53 6.09 7.92
CA ARG A 65 34.47 7.04 8.21
C ARG A 65 35.06 8.46 8.21
N VAL A 66 34.51 9.34 7.36
CA VAL A 66 34.89 10.77 7.30
C VAL A 66 34.74 11.36 8.70
N LYS A 67 35.78 12.02 9.23
CA LYS A 67 35.88 12.57 10.60
C LYS A 67 34.57 13.23 11.08
N GLY A 68 33.89 14.00 10.22
CA GLY A 68 32.64 14.68 10.57
C GLY A 68 31.40 13.78 10.78
N GLY A 69 31.35 12.58 10.21
CA GLY A 69 30.23 11.64 10.39
C GLY A 69 30.37 10.79 11.65
N ILE A 70 31.60 10.44 12.05
CA ILE A 70 31.88 9.66 13.26
C ILE A 70 31.61 10.52 14.50
N GLU A 71 32.19 11.73 14.55
CA GLU A 71 32.09 12.59 15.73
C GLU A 71 30.64 12.99 16.02
N VAL A 72 29.85 13.24 14.97
CA VAL A 72 28.42 13.55 15.10
C VAL A 72 27.63 12.34 15.59
N GLN A 73 27.90 11.15 15.04
CA GLN A 73 27.16 9.94 15.42
C GLN A 73 27.59 9.42 16.81
N GLU A 74 28.87 9.49 17.15
CA GLU A 74 29.40 9.18 18.48
C GLU A 74 28.96 10.20 19.52
N LYS A 75 28.89 11.50 19.18
CA LYS A 75 28.25 12.52 20.02
C LYS A 75 26.78 12.20 20.26
N TYR A 76 26.02 11.87 19.21
CA TYR A 76 24.60 11.52 19.36
C TYR A 76 24.35 10.18 20.06
N LEU A 77 25.29 9.23 20.00
CA LEU A 77 25.26 7.98 20.75
C LEU A 77 25.67 8.18 22.23
N LYS A 78 26.73 8.95 22.51
CA LYS A 78 27.18 9.32 23.87
C LYS A 78 26.18 10.21 24.59
N GLU A 79 25.49 11.12 23.88
CA GLU A 79 24.48 12.02 24.44
C GLU A 79 23.07 11.40 24.48
N ASN A 80 22.88 10.13 24.08
CA ASN A 80 21.56 9.48 23.93
C ASN A 80 20.55 10.21 22.99
N ARG A 81 21.03 11.19 22.22
CA ARG A 81 20.22 12.07 21.35
C ARG A 81 19.90 11.48 19.97
N PHE A 82 20.59 10.41 19.55
CA PHE A 82 20.33 9.78 18.26
C PHE A 82 18.88 9.29 18.14
N PHE A 83 18.39 8.62 19.18
CA PHE A 83 16.99 8.19 19.27
C PHE A 83 16.04 9.37 19.29
N GLU A 84 16.37 10.45 20.02
CA GLU A 84 15.51 11.63 20.09
C GLU A 84 15.40 12.37 18.76
N ILE A 85 16.50 12.52 18.03
CA ILE A 85 16.52 13.18 16.72
C ILE A 85 15.75 12.34 15.69
N HIS A 86 15.94 11.02 15.66
CA HIS A 86 15.16 10.14 14.80
C HIS A 86 13.67 10.16 15.16
N LYS A 87 13.34 10.18 16.45
CA LYS A 87 11.96 10.30 16.96
C LYS A 87 11.37 11.67 16.58
N ARG A 88 12.15 12.75 16.64
CA ARG A 88 11.76 14.11 16.25
C ARG A 88 11.54 14.23 14.75
N MET A 89 12.41 13.65 13.92
CA MET A 89 12.23 13.59 12.46
C MET A 89 10.99 12.78 12.09
N ARG A 90 10.80 11.57 12.66
CA ARG A 90 9.59 10.77 12.44
C ARG A 90 8.33 11.52 12.87
N ARG A 91 8.36 12.22 14.01
CA ARG A 91 7.27 13.10 14.47
C ARG A 91 7.02 14.26 13.51
N GLY A 92 8.08 14.91 13.01
CA GLY A 92 8.00 16.02 12.06
C GLY A 92 7.37 15.61 10.74
N SER A 93 7.86 14.53 10.12
CA SER A 93 7.28 13.97 8.89
C SER A 93 5.84 13.48 9.10
N SER A 94 5.55 12.84 10.24
CA SER A 94 4.18 12.43 10.59
C SER A 94 3.25 13.63 10.76
N ASN A 95 3.69 14.69 11.43
CA ASN A 95 2.91 15.90 11.63
C ASN A 95 2.69 16.66 10.33
N TYR A 96 3.71 16.77 9.47
CA TYR A 96 3.56 17.32 8.13
C TYR A 96 2.54 16.53 7.32
N MET A 97 2.64 15.20 7.34
CA MET A 97 1.70 14.33 6.62
C MET A 97 0.28 14.47 7.17
N LYS A 98 0.09 14.48 8.50
CA LYS A 98 -1.19 14.74 9.16
C LYS A 98 -1.79 16.09 8.75
N LYS A 99 -0.97 17.16 8.76
CA LYS A 99 -1.39 18.49 8.31
C LYS A 99 -1.77 18.50 6.83
N TRP A 100 -1.00 17.81 5.99
CA TRP A 100 -1.32 17.65 4.57
C TRP A 100 -2.65 16.90 4.37
N HIS A 101 -2.89 15.82 5.11
CA HIS A 101 -4.17 15.10 5.10
C HIS A 101 -5.34 15.99 5.55
N GLN A 102 -5.16 16.77 6.62
CA GLN A 102 -6.18 17.71 7.11
C GLN A 102 -6.47 18.81 6.08
N LYS A 103 -5.43 19.40 5.51
CA LYS A 103 -5.53 20.43 4.46
C LYS A 103 -6.27 19.89 3.24
N MET A 104 -5.84 18.75 2.72
CA MET A 104 -6.46 18.11 1.55
C MET A 104 -7.92 17.73 1.79
N LYS A 105 -8.26 17.19 2.97
CA LYS A 105 -9.67 16.90 3.33
C LYS A 105 -10.55 18.15 3.39
N LYS A 106 -9.98 19.29 3.79
CA LYS A 106 -10.71 20.56 3.90
C LYS A 106 -10.85 21.27 2.56
N GLU A 107 -9.76 21.35 1.80
CA GLU A 107 -9.69 22.18 0.59
C GLU A 107 -10.08 21.42 -0.68
N ASN A 108 -9.77 20.12 -0.77
CA ASN A 108 -9.99 19.32 -1.97
C ASN A 108 -10.42 17.88 -1.61
N PRO A 109 -11.58 17.69 -0.97
CA PRO A 109 -12.01 16.39 -0.45
C PRO A 109 -12.12 15.34 -1.56
N GLU A 110 -12.73 15.67 -2.69
CA GLU A 110 -12.90 14.72 -3.80
C GLU A 110 -11.55 14.24 -4.36
N ALA A 111 -10.65 15.16 -4.68
CA ALA A 111 -9.31 14.82 -5.16
C ALA A 111 -8.51 14.02 -4.13
N TYR A 112 -8.65 14.34 -2.84
CA TYR A 112 -8.03 13.59 -1.75
C TYR A 112 -8.52 12.15 -1.69
N TYR A 113 -9.84 11.95 -1.71
CA TYR A 113 -10.44 10.62 -1.64
C TYR A 113 -10.19 9.80 -2.90
N LYS A 114 -10.22 10.43 -4.09
CA LYS A 114 -9.80 9.79 -5.34
C LYS A 114 -8.33 9.39 -5.30
N LEU A 115 -7.42 10.24 -4.81
CA LEU A 115 -6.01 9.91 -4.67
C LEU A 115 -5.77 8.77 -3.67
N GLN A 116 -6.51 8.74 -2.55
CA GLN A 116 -6.46 7.63 -1.60
C GLN A 116 -6.96 6.34 -2.26
N TYR A 117 -8.06 6.41 -2.98
CA TYR A 117 -8.65 5.29 -3.70
C TYR A 117 -7.69 4.73 -4.76
N GLU A 118 -7.08 5.58 -5.59
CA GLU A 118 -6.07 5.19 -6.59
C GLU A 118 -4.82 4.57 -5.95
N ARG A 119 -4.37 5.10 -4.81
CA ARG A 119 -3.25 4.50 -4.06
C ARG A 119 -3.65 3.15 -3.48
N PHE A 120 -4.86 3.05 -2.93
CA PHE A 120 -5.39 1.79 -2.41
C PHE A 120 -5.51 0.75 -3.53
N LYS A 121 -5.95 1.17 -4.73
CA LYS A 121 -5.95 0.39 -5.97
C LYS A 121 -4.59 -0.18 -6.35
N LYS A 122 -3.52 0.58 -6.15
CA LYS A 122 -2.16 0.16 -6.48
C LYS A 122 -1.50 -0.73 -5.43
N VAL A 123 -1.89 -0.60 -4.16
CA VAL A 123 -1.23 -1.29 -3.03
C VAL A 123 -1.91 -2.62 -2.70
N ALA A 124 -3.24 -2.68 -2.78
CA ALA A 124 -3.96 -3.93 -2.68
C ALA A 124 -3.86 -4.62 -4.04
N ASP A 125 -3.21 -5.78 -4.10
CA ASP A 125 -3.34 -6.66 -5.27
C ASP A 125 -4.85 -6.89 -5.52
N TYR A 126 -5.39 -6.31 -6.58
CA TYR A 126 -6.70 -6.67 -7.11
C TYR A 126 -6.55 -8.05 -7.76
N LYS A 127 -6.83 -9.12 -7.00
CA LYS A 127 -6.43 -10.48 -7.38
C LYS A 127 -7.45 -11.23 -8.21
N LYS A 128 -8.73 -10.84 -8.12
CA LYS A 128 -9.83 -11.70 -8.53
C LYS A 128 -10.64 -11.03 -9.63
N ARG A 129 -10.71 -11.67 -10.79
CA ARG A 129 -11.51 -11.21 -11.93
C ARG A 129 -12.93 -11.74 -11.80
N THR A 130 -13.92 -10.86 -11.86
CA THR A 130 -15.35 -11.22 -11.86
C THR A 130 -15.77 -11.78 -13.21
N MET A 131 -16.94 -12.43 -13.29
CA MET A 131 -17.54 -12.86 -14.55
C MET A 131 -17.78 -11.70 -15.52
N ARG A 132 -18.13 -10.52 -14.99
CA ARG A 132 -18.26 -9.27 -15.75
C ARG A 132 -16.92 -8.72 -16.25
N GLY A 133 -15.82 -9.18 -15.69
CA GLY A 133 -14.46 -8.85 -16.11
C GLY A 133 -13.79 -7.74 -15.30
N GLU A 134 -14.45 -7.17 -14.29
CA GLU A 134 -13.80 -6.24 -13.36
C GLU A 134 -12.95 -6.99 -12.32
N PHE A 135 -12.13 -6.27 -11.56
CA PHE A 135 -11.35 -6.87 -10.49
C PHE A 135 -11.89 -6.46 -9.13
N VAL A 136 -11.95 -7.42 -8.21
CA VAL A 136 -12.40 -7.23 -6.83
C VAL A 136 -11.32 -7.66 -5.83
N ARG A 137 -11.48 -7.25 -4.57
CA ARG A 137 -10.44 -7.40 -3.53
C ARG A 137 -10.58 -8.68 -2.73
N THR A 138 -11.81 -9.07 -2.42
CA THR A 138 -12.10 -10.18 -1.50
C THR A 138 -12.87 -11.31 -2.19
N ASP A 139 -12.82 -12.52 -1.63
CA ASP A 139 -13.64 -13.64 -2.09
C ASP A 139 -15.14 -13.35 -1.96
N LEU A 140 -15.53 -12.66 -0.88
CA LEU A 140 -16.92 -12.29 -0.66
C LEU A 140 -17.42 -11.28 -1.70
N GLU A 141 -16.61 -10.28 -2.05
CA GLU A 141 -16.92 -9.36 -3.15
C GLU A 141 -17.01 -10.11 -4.49
N LEU A 142 -16.15 -11.11 -4.73
CA LEU A 142 -16.20 -11.91 -5.96
C LEU A 142 -17.50 -12.71 -6.05
N GLU A 143 -17.90 -13.36 -4.97
CA GLU A 143 -19.15 -14.12 -4.89
C GLU A 143 -20.35 -13.22 -5.15
N VAL A 144 -20.41 -12.05 -4.49
CA VAL A 144 -21.49 -11.08 -4.69
C VAL A 144 -21.49 -10.52 -6.11
N ALA A 145 -20.34 -10.10 -6.65
CA ALA A 145 -20.25 -9.57 -8.01
C ALA A 145 -20.73 -10.58 -9.07
N ASN A 146 -20.30 -11.84 -8.94
CA ASN A 146 -20.71 -12.90 -9.85
C ASN A 146 -22.21 -13.20 -9.71
N LEU A 147 -22.76 -13.22 -8.49
CA LEU A 147 -24.19 -13.38 -8.28
C LEU A 147 -25.00 -12.26 -8.94
N LEU A 148 -24.59 -11.00 -8.74
CA LEU A 148 -25.27 -9.85 -9.36
C LEU A 148 -25.22 -9.92 -10.90
N PHE A 149 -24.09 -10.37 -11.45
CA PHE A 149 -23.94 -10.59 -12.89
C PHE A 149 -24.83 -11.73 -13.41
N GLU A 150 -24.87 -12.87 -12.70
CA GLU A 150 -25.75 -14.01 -13.02
C GLU A 150 -27.24 -13.61 -13.02
N LEU A 151 -27.63 -12.72 -12.11
CA LEU A 151 -28.99 -12.18 -12.03
C LEU A 151 -29.28 -11.11 -13.10
N GLY A 152 -28.30 -10.75 -13.95
CA GLY A 152 -28.46 -9.74 -14.99
C GLY A 152 -28.63 -8.32 -14.45
N LEU A 153 -28.19 -8.05 -13.22
CA LEU A 153 -28.33 -6.75 -12.58
C LEU A 153 -27.22 -5.80 -13.02
N ASP A 154 -27.61 -4.59 -13.42
CA ASP A 154 -26.63 -3.52 -13.70
C ASP A 154 -26.17 -2.85 -12.39
N TYR A 155 -24.96 -3.21 -11.95
CA TYR A 155 -24.35 -2.66 -10.75
C TYR A 155 -23.10 -1.83 -11.02
N CYS A 156 -22.84 -0.84 -10.18
CA CYS A 156 -21.56 -0.14 -10.13
C CYS A 156 -20.69 -0.72 -9.01
N TYR A 157 -19.48 -1.19 -9.34
CA TYR A 157 -18.48 -1.60 -8.35
C TYR A 157 -17.67 -0.39 -7.85
N GLU A 158 -17.53 -0.24 -6.54
CA GLU A 158 -16.82 0.86 -5.87
C GLU A 158 -17.16 2.28 -6.36
N PRO A 159 -18.46 2.67 -6.49
CA PRO A 159 -18.80 4.00 -6.94
C PRO A 159 -18.38 5.06 -5.93
N PHE A 160 -17.97 6.23 -6.40
CA PHE A 160 -17.76 7.38 -5.53
C PHE A 160 -19.11 8.02 -5.17
N LEU A 161 -19.41 8.12 -3.88
CA LEU A 161 -20.58 8.83 -3.36
C LEU A 161 -20.14 9.98 -2.46
N SER A 162 -20.72 11.17 -2.68
CA SER A 162 -20.56 12.33 -1.80
C SER A 162 -21.88 12.58 -1.06
N VAL A 163 -21.89 12.37 0.25
CA VAL A 163 -23.08 12.35 1.11
C VAL A 163 -22.76 13.07 2.42
N CYS A 164 -23.57 14.05 2.81
CA CYS A 164 -23.44 14.81 4.07
C CYS A 164 -22.00 15.33 4.31
N SER A 165 -21.38 15.90 3.27
CA SER A 165 -19.98 16.39 3.29
C SER A 165 -18.93 15.30 3.59
N LYS A 166 -19.28 14.03 3.38
CA LYS A 166 -18.38 12.87 3.48
C LYS A 166 -18.36 12.12 2.15
N SER A 167 -17.22 11.52 1.86
CA SER A 167 -17.06 10.66 0.70
C SER A 167 -17.07 9.19 1.10
N TYR A 168 -17.77 8.39 0.32
CA TYR A 168 -17.89 6.95 0.49
C TYR A 168 -17.57 6.23 -0.82
N PHE A 169 -17.02 5.03 -0.68
CA PHE A 169 -16.88 4.05 -1.75
C PHE A 169 -17.53 2.78 -1.23
N PRO A 170 -18.85 2.58 -1.41
CA PRO A 170 -19.47 1.30 -1.13
C PRO A 170 -18.99 0.23 -2.09
N ASP A 171 -19.12 -1.04 -1.74
CA ASP A 171 -18.60 -2.12 -2.60
C ASP A 171 -19.43 -2.24 -3.88
N PHE A 172 -20.77 -2.21 -3.78
CA PHE A 172 -21.67 -2.23 -4.93
C PHE A 172 -22.84 -1.25 -4.78
N LYS A 173 -23.34 -0.77 -5.92
CA LYS A 173 -24.57 0.05 -6.02
C LYS A 173 -25.44 -0.41 -7.19
N ILE A 174 -26.73 -0.59 -6.94
CA ILE A 174 -27.77 -0.95 -7.93
C ILE A 174 -28.92 0.03 -7.76
N GLY A 175 -29.11 0.98 -8.67
CA GLY A 175 -30.06 2.08 -8.47
C GLY A 175 -29.80 2.82 -7.16
N ASN A 176 -30.77 2.81 -6.23
CA ASN A 176 -30.67 3.37 -4.88
C ASN A 176 -30.26 2.35 -3.79
N LEU A 177 -30.04 1.09 -4.14
CA LEU A 177 -29.55 0.07 -3.22
C LEU A 177 -28.02 0.08 -3.19
N ILE A 178 -27.46 0.08 -1.99
CA ILE A 178 -26.04 -0.11 -1.70
C ILE A 178 -25.85 -1.47 -1.05
N ILE A 179 -24.86 -2.22 -1.53
CA ILE A 179 -24.45 -3.49 -0.94
C ILE A 179 -23.01 -3.34 -0.43
N GLU A 180 -22.81 -3.59 0.86
CA GLU A 180 -21.49 -3.62 1.51
C GLU A 180 -21.10 -5.05 1.84
N CYS A 181 -19.89 -5.46 1.51
CA CYS A 181 -19.32 -6.77 1.83
C CYS A 181 -18.32 -6.62 2.98
N THR A 182 -18.48 -7.39 4.06
CA THR A 182 -17.50 -7.37 5.15
C THR A 182 -17.29 -8.74 5.76
N ALA A 183 -16.02 -9.10 5.92
CA ALA A 183 -15.57 -10.34 6.57
C ALA A 183 -14.62 -10.08 7.75
N TRP A 184 -14.82 -8.97 8.46
CA TRP A 184 -14.00 -8.62 9.62
C TRP A 184 -14.50 -9.30 10.90
N ARG A 185 -13.56 -9.79 11.71
CA ARG A 185 -13.85 -10.27 13.08
C ARG A 185 -13.85 -9.10 14.06
N GLY A 186 -14.85 -9.07 14.95
CA GLY A 186 -14.96 -8.11 16.04
C GLY A 186 -16.02 -7.01 15.81
N GLU A 187 -16.67 -6.60 16.90
CA GLU A 187 -17.84 -5.71 16.88
C GLU A 187 -17.52 -4.26 16.48
N GLN A 188 -16.27 -3.84 16.60
CA GLN A 188 -15.85 -2.48 16.25
C GLN A 188 -16.19 -2.13 14.79
N LYS A 189 -16.09 -3.11 13.88
CA LYS A 189 -16.46 -2.92 12.47
C LYS A 189 -17.96 -2.67 12.32
N ALA A 190 -18.81 -3.36 13.08
CA ALA A 190 -20.26 -3.19 13.04
C ALA A 190 -20.68 -1.77 13.43
N TYR A 191 -20.11 -1.21 14.50
CA TYR A 191 -20.37 0.19 14.89
C TYR A 191 -19.87 1.20 13.85
N SER A 192 -18.71 0.95 13.25
CA SER A 192 -18.21 1.79 12.15
C SER A 192 -19.14 1.74 10.94
N LEU A 193 -19.70 0.58 10.60
CA LEU A 193 -20.67 0.42 9.52
C LEU A 193 -22.00 1.07 9.86
N LEU A 194 -22.51 0.94 11.07
CA LEU A 194 -23.75 1.60 11.50
C LEU A 194 -23.70 3.12 11.28
N SER A 195 -22.57 3.78 11.60
CA SER A 195 -22.41 5.22 11.36
C SER A 195 -22.31 5.59 9.87
N LYS A 196 -21.90 4.64 9.01
CA LYS A 196 -21.88 4.79 7.55
C LYS A 196 -23.29 4.60 6.98
N ILE A 197 -23.97 3.52 7.39
CA ILE A 197 -25.34 3.16 7.00
C ILE A 197 -26.29 4.33 7.26
N ARG A 198 -26.34 4.84 8.50
CA ARG A 198 -27.25 5.95 8.86
C ARG A 198 -27.13 7.16 7.94
N LYS A 199 -25.91 7.54 7.58
CA LYS A 199 -25.67 8.70 6.69
C LYS A 199 -26.09 8.43 5.25
N LEU A 200 -25.92 7.20 4.78
CA LEU A 200 -26.37 6.80 3.46
C LEU A 200 -27.91 6.73 3.41
N GLU A 201 -28.55 6.22 4.46
CA GLU A 201 -30.02 6.22 4.59
C GLU A 201 -30.60 7.63 4.67
N GLU A 202 -29.97 8.53 5.45
CA GLU A 202 -30.32 9.96 5.51
C GLU A 202 -30.27 10.62 4.12
N SER A 203 -29.53 10.05 3.17
CA SER A 203 -29.43 10.51 1.78
C SER A 203 -30.30 9.72 0.79
N GLY A 204 -31.21 8.87 1.28
CA GLY A 204 -32.19 8.14 0.48
C GLY A 204 -31.70 6.81 -0.11
N TYR A 205 -30.54 6.31 0.31
CA TYR A 205 -30.07 4.99 -0.11
C TYR A 205 -30.65 3.88 0.77
N ALA A 206 -31.06 2.77 0.16
CA ALA A 206 -31.28 1.52 0.87
C ALA A 206 -29.94 0.81 1.04
N ILE A 207 -29.65 0.23 2.20
CA ILE A 207 -28.37 -0.44 2.44
C ILE A 207 -28.59 -1.88 2.92
N LYS A 208 -27.82 -2.80 2.32
CA LYS A 208 -27.69 -4.17 2.77
C LYS A 208 -26.21 -4.51 2.97
N VAL A 209 -25.93 -5.33 3.98
CA VAL A 209 -24.58 -5.74 4.36
C VAL A 209 -24.48 -7.24 4.23
N VAL A 210 -23.65 -7.71 3.31
CA VAL A 210 -23.38 -9.13 3.13
C VAL A 210 -22.22 -9.53 4.02
N ILE A 211 -22.44 -10.52 4.88
CA ILE A 211 -21.41 -11.07 5.76
C ILE A 211 -21.42 -12.60 5.74
N PRO A 212 -20.26 -13.25 5.93
CA PRO A 212 -20.20 -14.69 6.14
C PRO A 212 -20.97 -15.10 7.41
N ASP A 213 -21.73 -16.19 7.35
CA ASP A 213 -22.62 -16.62 8.45
C ASP A 213 -21.86 -16.85 9.77
N ASN A 214 -20.64 -17.40 9.69
CA ASN A 214 -19.78 -17.62 10.85
C ASN A 214 -19.32 -16.31 11.55
N LEU A 215 -19.54 -15.15 10.95
CA LEU A 215 -19.20 -13.85 11.50
C LEU A 215 -20.41 -13.06 12.01
N ARG A 216 -21.65 -13.49 11.73
CA ARG A 216 -22.89 -12.78 12.13
C ARG A 216 -22.93 -12.34 13.58
N ARG A 217 -22.44 -13.19 14.49
CA ARG A 217 -22.36 -12.88 15.93
C ARG A 217 -21.65 -11.57 16.29
N PHE A 218 -20.74 -11.08 15.44
CA PHE A 218 -20.01 -9.83 15.64
C PHE A 218 -20.73 -8.59 15.09
N TYR A 219 -21.86 -8.76 14.40
CA TYR A 219 -22.56 -7.69 13.68
C TYR A 219 -23.97 -7.42 14.21
N LYS A 220 -24.30 -7.90 15.43
CA LYS A 220 -25.58 -7.63 16.12
C LYS A 220 -26.06 -6.18 16.04
N PRO A 221 -25.21 -5.13 16.17
CA PRO A 221 -25.68 -3.74 16.09
C PRO A 221 -26.30 -3.34 14.74
N ILE A 222 -26.07 -4.13 13.69
CA ILE A 222 -26.58 -3.90 12.34
C ILE A 222 -27.38 -5.09 11.82
N GLU A 223 -27.92 -5.96 12.69
CA GLU A 223 -28.60 -7.21 12.31
C GLU A 223 -29.66 -7.01 11.22
N ASN A 224 -30.46 -5.95 11.33
CA ASN A 224 -31.54 -5.64 10.38
C ASN A 224 -31.07 -5.29 8.96
N TYR A 225 -29.77 -5.05 8.78
CA TYR A 225 -29.15 -4.74 7.48
C TYR A 225 -28.46 -5.96 6.87
N ILE A 226 -28.28 -7.03 7.63
CA ILE A 226 -27.46 -8.16 7.24
C ILE A 226 -28.21 -9.08 6.28
N LEU A 227 -27.49 -9.58 5.27
CA LEU A 227 -27.90 -10.69 4.42
C LEU A 227 -26.78 -11.73 4.34
N SER A 228 -27.12 -13.01 4.24
CA SER A 228 -26.24 -14.02 3.65
C SER A 228 -26.22 -13.85 2.14
N THR A 229 -25.27 -14.51 1.47
CA THR A 229 -25.26 -14.58 0.01
C THR A 229 -26.49 -15.32 -0.54
N SER A 230 -27.04 -16.28 0.19
CA SER A 230 -28.32 -16.93 -0.17
C SER A 230 -29.53 -16.00 -0.01
N GLU A 231 -29.60 -15.21 1.05
CA GLU A 231 -30.65 -14.21 1.26
C GLU A 231 -30.57 -13.08 0.22
N LEU A 232 -29.36 -12.71 -0.20
CA LEU A 232 -29.16 -11.73 -1.26
C LEU A 232 -29.75 -12.20 -2.60
N ARG A 233 -29.64 -13.49 -2.92
CA ARG A 233 -30.25 -14.05 -4.15
C ARG A 233 -31.76 -13.90 -4.14
N ASN A 234 -32.41 -14.03 -2.98
CA ASN A 234 -33.87 -13.89 -2.86
C ASN A 234 -34.36 -12.44 -2.86
N LEU A 235 -33.46 -11.46 -2.82
CA LEU A 235 -33.80 -10.04 -2.84
C LEU A 235 -34.20 -9.54 -4.24
N PHE A 236 -33.82 -10.27 -5.30
CA PHE A 236 -34.01 -9.93 -6.70
C PHE A 236 -34.71 -11.05 -7.45
#